data_AF-A0A7Z2SNF4-F1
#
_entry.id   AF-A0A7Z2SNF4-F1
#
_cell.length_a   1.000
_cell.length_b   1.000
_cell.length_c   1.000
_cell.angle_alpha   90.00
_cell.angle_beta   90.00
_cell.angle_gamma   90.00
#
_symmetry.space_group_name_H-M   'P 1'
#
loop_
_entity.id
_entity.type
_entity.pdbx_description
1 polymer ?
#
loop_
_entity_poly.entity_id
_entity_poly.type
_entity_poly.pdbx_seq_one_letter_code
_entity_poly.pdbx_strand_id
1 'polypeptide(L)'
;MRQRKTDYGTIILHWTFVAAFAVALVTGLRIATETPDRTWLNWFDAVLPRDSVWIAHMQAAVVLVAVAIGYIVYMVRSGLGRRVQLDKVRLRGLFGRGQARLSAVIALMYWIFFVTMSGLLISGGALYFGFYSGYDVAMLHWVGTWVILAFVVLHVLTQLKSGGAAQLLRIFRPAPLPAPPPRLDAVELLGMLAEQSARLPDSEKADSPEVSSHPLQPRAEARRDQSEPAPQAARPRNPTLQANAFVVAVAAAITGASLLVATDRLAVDSVHIRRINPADAPSLDGDTSDRAWRGVKPFSLLTGEGGNFDGKGEARIEIRAVHDGTYAYFLFTWQDSTRSLKHLPLVKEADGWHLLHSGFQLGDEHQYNEDKFSVLLTTSDVTLAGGRTFHPGPQPVAGAPATMSGRGLHYTDVGYADVWQWKATSGAGGWMDDAHFGPPLNPTPMQAANVVPYKGGFAPDPGAANYRDNFTVEADTSGGPRRSRLIAPLRLPKAVADTTAAMGDIDLDPNHGESDGARWFMTEQDSVPYSTAIDARIPIGTVIPGVILNGEFSGDRADIRATARWASGHWALEVKRRLDTTSQFDVPIKTGVFMRVAAFDHSQIRHTRHVRPIRIEVE
;
A
#
# COMPACT_ATOMS: atom_id res chain seq x y z
N MET A 1 41.11 -15.68 -22.05
CA MET A 1 39.65 -15.46 -22.17
C MET A 1 39.37 -13.98 -22.38
N ARG A 2 38.71 -13.58 -23.47
CA ARG A 2 38.39 -12.17 -23.78
C ARG A 2 37.40 -11.64 -22.74
N GLN A 3 37.75 -10.58 -22.01
CA GLN A 3 36.89 -10.01 -20.97
C GLN A 3 35.60 -9.45 -21.60
N ARG A 4 34.43 -9.97 -21.21
CA ARG A 4 33.12 -9.46 -21.66
C ARG A 4 32.85 -8.10 -20.98
N LYS A 5 32.37 -7.13 -21.76
CA LYS A 5 32.04 -5.76 -21.33
C LYS A 5 30.60 -5.40 -21.71
N THR A 6 30.02 -4.40 -21.05
CA THR A 6 28.66 -3.90 -21.30
C THR A 6 28.70 -2.40 -21.55
N ASP A 7 27.80 -1.88 -22.37
CA ASP A 7 27.75 -0.44 -22.63
C ASP A 7 27.33 0.38 -21.40
N TYR A 8 27.90 1.58 -21.24
CA TYR A 8 27.65 2.45 -20.08
C TYR A 8 26.17 2.71 -19.81
N GLY A 9 25.37 2.98 -20.86
CA GLY A 9 23.95 3.27 -20.71
C GLY A 9 23.17 2.07 -20.16
N THR A 10 23.47 0.85 -20.63
CA THR A 10 22.87 -0.38 -20.07
C THR A 10 23.27 -0.57 -18.62
N ILE A 11 24.54 -0.35 -18.25
CA ILE A 11 25.00 -0.50 -16.86
C ILE A 11 24.26 0.47 -15.93
N ILE A 12 24.19 1.76 -16.30
CA ILE A 12 23.57 2.79 -15.45
C ILE A 12 22.07 2.52 -15.29
N LEU A 13 21.35 2.30 -16.38
CA LEU A 13 19.92 2.01 -16.32
C LEU A 13 19.63 0.72 -15.54
N HIS A 14 20.48 -0.31 -15.68
CA HIS A 14 20.32 -1.58 -14.98
C HIS A 14 20.48 -1.41 -13.47
N TRP A 15 21.56 -0.77 -13.02
CA TRP A 15 21.80 -0.61 -11.59
C TRP A 15 20.85 0.39 -10.94
N THR A 16 20.37 1.39 -11.69
CA THR A 16 19.30 2.28 -11.23
C THR A 16 18.01 1.49 -11.04
N PHE A 17 17.66 0.61 -11.99
CA PHE A 17 16.52 -0.30 -11.84
C PHE A 17 16.68 -1.21 -10.62
N VAL A 18 17.83 -1.87 -10.46
CA VAL A 18 18.08 -2.80 -9.34
C VAL A 18 17.97 -2.09 -8.00
N ALA A 19 18.56 -0.90 -7.87
CA ALA A 19 18.49 -0.11 -6.64
C ALA A 19 17.04 0.32 -6.32
N ALA A 20 16.33 0.89 -7.30
CA ALA A 20 14.94 1.30 -7.11
C ALA A 20 14.02 0.10 -6.81
N PHE A 21 14.20 -1.03 -7.50
CA PHE A 21 13.45 -2.26 -7.22
C PHE A 21 13.73 -2.79 -5.82
N ALA A 22 14.98 -2.76 -5.35
CA ALA A 22 15.31 -3.19 -3.99
C ALA A 22 14.59 -2.33 -2.94
N VAL A 23 14.58 -1.00 -3.11
CA VAL A 23 13.82 -0.10 -2.23
C VAL A 23 12.33 -0.39 -2.28
N ALA A 24 11.75 -0.51 -3.49
CA ALA A 24 10.33 -0.84 -3.66
C ALA A 24 9.97 -2.20 -3.03
N LEU A 25 10.84 -3.19 -3.15
CA LEU A 25 10.64 -4.52 -2.56
C LEU A 25 10.61 -4.45 -1.03
N VAL A 26 11.64 -3.90 -0.38
CA VAL A 26 11.69 -3.90 1.10
C VAL A 26 10.61 -3.03 1.70
N THR A 27 10.29 -1.91 1.07
CA THR A 27 9.16 -1.05 1.50
C THR A 27 7.82 -1.73 1.24
N GLY A 28 7.64 -2.41 0.11
CA GLY A 28 6.41 -3.14 -0.22
C GLY A 28 6.17 -4.33 0.70
N LEU A 29 7.22 -5.08 1.06
CA LEU A 29 7.16 -6.14 2.06
C LEU A 29 6.78 -5.60 3.44
N ARG A 30 7.29 -4.42 3.83
CA ARG A 30 6.83 -3.76 5.06
C ARG A 30 5.37 -3.33 4.98
N ILE A 31 4.91 -2.78 3.85
CA ILE A 31 3.48 -2.43 3.69
C ILE A 31 2.59 -3.67 3.81
N ALA A 32 3.06 -4.81 3.30
CA ALA A 32 2.34 -6.06 3.34
C ALA A 32 2.20 -6.67 4.75
N THR A 33 2.98 -6.23 5.76
CA THR A 33 2.81 -6.71 7.15
C THR A 33 1.47 -6.31 7.77
N GLU A 34 0.81 -5.31 7.18
CA GLU A 34 -0.50 -4.82 7.63
C GLU A 34 -1.64 -5.82 7.32
N THR A 35 -1.48 -6.64 6.28
CA THR A 35 -2.50 -7.63 5.89
C THR A 35 -2.44 -8.83 6.86
N PRO A 36 -3.57 -9.28 7.45
CA PRO A 36 -3.57 -10.28 8.53
C PRO A 36 -2.81 -11.59 8.22
N ASP A 37 -2.92 -12.09 6.99
CA ASP A 37 -2.30 -13.34 6.53
C ASP A 37 -0.78 -13.23 6.28
N ARG A 38 -0.21 -12.03 6.42
CA ARG A 38 1.18 -11.71 6.06
C ARG A 38 2.04 -11.22 7.22
N THR A 39 1.52 -11.31 8.45
CA THR A 39 2.23 -10.91 9.68
C THR A 39 3.54 -11.67 9.92
N TRP A 40 3.72 -12.86 9.32
CA TRP A 40 4.98 -13.60 9.33
C TRP A 40 6.17 -12.83 8.76
N LEU A 41 5.93 -11.81 7.90
CA LEU A 41 6.96 -10.92 7.38
C LEU A 41 7.68 -10.13 8.49
N ASN A 42 7.09 -10.00 9.68
CA ASN A 42 7.75 -9.40 10.84
C ASN A 42 8.98 -10.19 11.33
N TRP A 43 9.18 -11.44 10.91
CA TRP A 43 10.45 -12.14 11.12
C TRP A 43 11.64 -11.46 10.43
N PHE A 44 11.38 -10.60 9.44
CA PHE A 44 12.40 -9.81 8.73
C PHE A 44 12.49 -8.37 9.23
N ASP A 45 11.93 -8.05 10.40
CA ASP A 45 11.89 -6.67 10.93
C ASP A 45 13.25 -5.98 10.98
N ALA A 46 14.33 -6.73 11.20
CA ALA A 46 15.70 -6.21 11.23
C ALA A 46 16.18 -5.62 9.89
N VAL A 47 15.56 -6.01 8.76
CA VAL A 47 15.94 -5.58 7.40
C VAL A 47 14.88 -4.68 6.77
N LEU A 48 13.63 -4.84 7.16
CA LEU A 48 12.53 -4.05 6.62
C LEU A 48 12.56 -2.62 7.18
N PRO A 49 12.38 -1.57 6.34
CA PRO A 49 12.40 -0.19 6.79
C PRO A 49 11.26 0.09 7.79
N ARG A 50 11.48 1.00 8.73
CA ARG A 50 10.48 1.42 9.73
C ARG A 50 9.90 2.80 9.44
N ASP A 51 10.74 3.71 8.94
CA ASP A 51 10.35 5.09 8.70
C ASP A 51 10.02 5.36 7.22
N SER A 52 9.08 6.28 6.99
CA SER A 52 8.76 6.82 5.65
C SER A 52 8.48 5.75 4.58
N VAL A 53 7.94 4.59 4.98
CA VAL A 53 7.83 3.39 4.14
C VAL A 53 7.05 3.65 2.85
N TRP A 54 5.87 4.28 2.94
CA TRP A 54 5.06 4.63 1.77
C TRP A 54 5.72 5.67 0.87
N ILE A 55 6.39 6.67 1.46
CA ILE A 55 7.08 7.72 0.70
C ILE A 55 8.23 7.10 -0.10
N ALA A 56 9.06 6.28 0.54
CA ALA A 56 10.16 5.59 -0.10
C ALA A 56 9.66 4.62 -1.19
N HIS A 57 8.55 3.91 -0.95
CA HIS A 57 7.91 3.04 -1.94
C HIS A 57 7.48 3.83 -3.18
N MET A 58 6.82 4.99 -3.00
CA MET A 58 6.38 5.84 -4.10
C MET A 58 7.54 6.47 -4.87
N GLN A 59 8.58 6.96 -4.18
CA GLN A 59 9.78 7.48 -4.82
C GLN A 59 10.48 6.42 -5.67
N ALA A 60 10.61 5.20 -5.13
CA ALA A 60 11.14 4.07 -5.88
C ALA A 60 10.28 3.73 -7.10
N ALA A 61 8.95 3.75 -6.97
CA ALA A 61 8.02 3.54 -8.09
C ALA A 61 8.19 4.59 -9.20
N VAL A 62 8.32 5.87 -8.86
CA VAL A 62 8.58 6.95 -9.84
C VAL A 62 9.90 6.71 -10.57
N VAL A 63 10.96 6.33 -9.85
CA VAL A 63 12.24 5.98 -10.47
C VAL A 63 12.11 4.75 -11.38
N LEU A 64 11.35 3.72 -10.99
CA LEU A 64 11.11 2.55 -11.83
C LEU A 64 10.35 2.90 -13.12
N VAL A 65 9.35 3.77 -13.06
CA VAL A 65 8.65 4.29 -14.25
C VAL A 65 9.63 5.06 -15.15
N ALA A 66 10.42 5.96 -14.57
CA ALA A 66 11.42 6.75 -15.30
C ALA A 66 12.45 5.85 -16.00
N VAL A 67 12.95 4.84 -15.29
CA VAL A 67 13.91 3.87 -15.83
C VAL A 67 13.27 2.99 -16.89
N ALA A 68 12.00 2.60 -16.76
CA ALA A 68 11.29 1.85 -17.79
C ALA A 68 11.18 2.66 -19.10
N ILE A 69 10.77 3.93 -19.01
CA ILE A 69 10.73 4.86 -20.15
C ILE A 69 12.13 5.02 -20.76
N GLY A 70 13.13 5.28 -19.91
CA GLY A 70 14.53 5.42 -20.32
C GLY A 70 15.06 4.19 -21.02
N TYR A 71 14.79 2.99 -20.51
CA TYR A 71 15.20 1.72 -21.12
C TYR A 71 14.59 1.51 -22.50
N ILE A 72 13.29 1.78 -22.66
CA ILE A 72 12.60 1.67 -23.96
C ILE A 72 13.26 2.61 -24.98
N VAL A 73 13.42 3.88 -24.63
CA VAL A 73 14.04 4.89 -25.51
C VAL A 73 15.48 4.52 -25.83
N TYR A 74 16.25 4.10 -24.82
CA TYR A 74 17.65 3.69 -24.99
C TYR A 74 17.76 2.51 -25.94
N MET A 75 16.96 1.46 -25.76
CA MET A 75 16.99 0.26 -26.61
C MET A 75 16.62 0.56 -28.06
N VAL A 76 15.65 1.44 -28.30
CA VAL A 76 15.26 1.87 -29.64
C VAL A 76 16.39 2.67 -30.29
N ARG A 77 16.97 3.65 -29.58
CA ARG A 77 18.01 4.54 -30.12
C ARG A 77 19.38 3.87 -30.31
N SER A 78 19.70 2.86 -29.49
CA SER A 78 20.96 2.10 -29.56
C SER A 78 20.89 0.87 -30.47
N GLY A 79 19.73 0.54 -31.03
CA GLY A 79 19.55 -0.64 -31.88
C GLY A 79 19.62 -1.98 -31.13
N LEU A 80 19.59 -1.95 -29.79
CA LEU A 80 19.71 -3.14 -28.94
C LEU A 80 18.44 -4.00 -28.87
N GLY A 81 17.33 -3.54 -29.47
CA GLY A 81 16.04 -4.25 -29.48
C GLY A 81 16.08 -5.68 -30.00
N ARG A 82 16.99 -6.01 -30.93
CA ARG A 82 17.17 -7.40 -31.43
C ARG A 82 17.54 -8.40 -30.32
N ARG A 83 18.07 -7.94 -29.19
CA ARG A 83 18.41 -8.81 -28.04
C ARG A 83 17.17 -9.43 -27.40
N VAL A 84 16.05 -8.71 -27.37
CA VAL A 84 14.82 -9.13 -26.67
C VAL A 84 13.71 -9.58 -27.61
N GLN A 85 13.92 -9.57 -28.94
CA GLN A 85 12.90 -10.00 -29.88
C GLN A 85 12.43 -11.44 -29.62
N LEU A 86 11.11 -11.61 -29.55
CA LEU A 86 10.41 -12.89 -29.62
C LEU A 86 10.02 -13.13 -31.08
N ASP A 87 10.76 -13.97 -31.79
CA ASP A 87 10.46 -14.37 -33.16
C ASP A 87 10.14 -15.87 -33.25
N LYS A 88 9.52 -16.29 -34.36
CA LYS A 88 9.15 -17.69 -34.60
C LYS A 88 10.37 -18.63 -34.56
N VAL A 89 11.56 -18.14 -34.89
CA VAL A 89 12.80 -18.93 -34.94
C VAL A 89 13.30 -19.25 -33.52
N ARG A 90 13.34 -18.24 -32.64
CA ARG A 90 13.68 -18.39 -31.22
C ARG A 90 12.64 -19.24 -30.49
N LEU A 91 11.35 -19.05 -30.78
CA LEU A 91 10.30 -19.88 -30.18
C LEU A 91 10.41 -21.36 -30.57
N ARG A 92 10.75 -21.67 -31.84
CA ARG A 92 11.09 -23.05 -32.25
C ARG A 92 12.30 -23.61 -31.50
N GLY A 93 13.23 -22.75 -31.09
CA GLY A 93 14.37 -23.10 -30.25
C GLY A 93 14.00 -23.71 -28.89
N LEU A 94 12.78 -23.50 -28.37
CA LEU A 94 12.29 -24.15 -27.14
C LEU A 94 12.30 -25.69 -27.25
N PHE A 95 12.06 -26.21 -28.45
CA PHE A 95 12.07 -27.64 -28.77
C PHE A 95 13.45 -28.14 -29.25
N GLY A 96 14.44 -27.25 -29.33
CA GLY A 96 15.82 -27.57 -29.71
C GLY A 96 16.69 -28.06 -28.54
N ARG A 97 17.99 -28.31 -28.82
CA ARG A 97 18.99 -28.74 -27.82
C ARG A 97 20.07 -27.66 -27.60
N GLY A 98 20.66 -27.65 -26.41
CA GLY A 98 21.82 -26.81 -26.08
C GLY A 98 21.52 -25.30 -26.07
N GLN A 99 22.32 -24.54 -26.83
CA GLN A 99 22.31 -23.06 -26.82
C GLN A 99 21.04 -22.45 -27.41
N ALA A 100 20.39 -23.12 -28.37
CA ALA A 100 19.14 -22.65 -28.98
C ALA A 100 17.99 -22.60 -27.95
N ARG A 101 17.86 -23.67 -27.13
CA ARG A 101 16.88 -23.74 -26.06
C ARG A 101 17.16 -22.72 -24.96
N LEU A 102 18.43 -22.56 -24.56
CA LEU A 102 18.81 -21.55 -23.56
C LEU A 102 18.48 -20.12 -24.04
N SER A 103 18.78 -19.81 -25.30
CA SER A 103 18.47 -18.49 -25.89
C SER A 103 16.96 -18.22 -25.96
N ALA A 104 16.16 -19.23 -26.30
CA ALA A 104 14.71 -19.15 -26.30
C ALA A 104 14.13 -18.92 -24.91
N VAL A 105 14.61 -19.66 -23.90
CA VAL A 105 14.22 -19.50 -22.49
C VAL A 105 14.57 -18.10 -21.99
N ILE A 106 15.77 -17.59 -22.29
CA ILE A 106 16.18 -16.23 -21.89
C ILE A 106 15.25 -15.18 -22.51
N ALA A 107 14.90 -15.32 -23.79
CA ALA A 107 13.98 -14.40 -24.45
C ALA A 107 12.59 -14.42 -23.79
N LEU A 108 12.02 -15.60 -23.55
CA LEU A 108 10.74 -15.75 -22.84
C LEU A 108 10.79 -15.14 -21.44
N MET A 109 11.86 -15.38 -20.71
CA MET A 109 12.08 -14.86 -19.37
C MET A 109 12.08 -13.32 -19.35
N TYR A 110 12.69 -12.67 -20.35
CA TYR A 110 12.62 -11.20 -20.48
C TYR A 110 11.20 -10.69 -20.71
N TRP A 111 10.39 -11.37 -21.52
CA TRP A 111 9.01 -10.95 -21.76
C TRP A 111 8.09 -11.19 -20.56
N ILE A 112 8.28 -12.30 -19.84
CA ILE A 112 7.62 -12.50 -18.53
C ILE A 112 7.97 -11.33 -17.61
N PHE A 113 9.25 -10.96 -17.51
CA PHE A 113 9.65 -9.80 -16.72
C PHE A 113 9.00 -8.50 -17.19
N PHE A 114 8.98 -8.21 -18.49
CA PHE A 114 8.38 -6.97 -19.01
C PHE A 114 6.88 -6.90 -18.73
N VAL A 115 6.16 -8.01 -18.94
CA VAL A 115 4.71 -8.09 -18.68
C VAL A 115 4.45 -7.94 -17.18
N THR A 116 5.15 -8.70 -16.34
CA THR A 116 4.98 -8.64 -14.88
C THR A 116 5.35 -7.27 -14.33
N MET A 117 6.46 -6.68 -14.76
CA MET A 117 6.90 -5.34 -14.32
C MET A 117 5.90 -4.27 -14.76
N SER A 118 5.38 -4.34 -15.99
CA SER A 118 4.32 -3.43 -16.44
C SER A 118 3.06 -3.61 -15.61
N GLY A 119 2.68 -4.86 -15.30
CA GLY A 119 1.58 -5.18 -14.40
C GLY A 119 1.76 -4.60 -13.00
N LEU A 120 2.97 -4.67 -12.42
CA LEU A 120 3.30 -4.06 -11.13
C LEU A 120 3.19 -2.53 -11.16
N LEU A 121 3.69 -1.88 -12.22
CA LEU A 121 3.60 -0.43 -12.36
C LEU A 121 2.14 0.04 -12.54
N ILE A 122 1.34 -0.70 -13.33
CA ILE A 122 -0.07 -0.39 -13.56
C ILE A 122 -0.90 -0.64 -12.31
N SER A 123 -0.75 -1.81 -11.67
CA SER A 123 -1.45 -2.14 -10.41
C SER A 123 -1.05 -1.18 -9.29
N GLY A 124 0.23 -0.86 -9.13
CA GLY A 124 0.71 0.12 -8.15
C GLY A 124 0.13 1.50 -8.40
N GLY A 125 0.08 1.94 -9.65
CA GLY A 125 -0.59 3.20 -10.04
C GLY A 125 -2.09 3.18 -9.76
N ALA A 126 -2.79 2.08 -10.04
CA ALA A 126 -4.22 1.94 -9.79
C ALA A 126 -4.56 1.97 -8.29
N LEU A 127 -3.74 1.33 -7.45
CA LEU A 127 -3.84 1.40 -5.98
C LEU A 127 -3.58 2.83 -5.47
N TYR A 128 -2.57 3.50 -6.03
CA TYR A 128 -2.19 4.85 -5.63
C TYR A 128 -3.29 5.88 -5.94
N PHE A 129 -3.78 5.90 -7.17
CA PHE A 129 -4.80 6.88 -7.61
C PHE A 129 -6.23 6.51 -7.20
N GLY A 130 -6.45 5.36 -6.58
CA GLY A 130 -7.78 4.94 -6.11
C GLY A 130 -8.76 4.57 -7.23
N PHE A 131 -8.30 4.37 -8.47
CA PHE A 131 -9.16 3.95 -9.59
C PHE A 131 -9.69 2.52 -9.40
N TYR A 132 -8.85 1.65 -8.83
CA TYR A 132 -9.16 0.26 -8.47
C TYR A 132 -8.31 -0.14 -7.25
N SER A 133 -8.57 0.49 -6.09
CA SER A 133 -7.85 0.24 -4.83
C SER A 133 -8.29 -1.03 -4.07
N GLY A 134 -9.00 -1.93 -4.76
CA GLY A 134 -9.54 -3.15 -4.17
C GLY A 134 -8.56 -4.31 -4.05
N TYR A 135 -9.03 -5.36 -3.38
CA TYR A 135 -8.32 -6.60 -3.09
C TYR A 135 -7.67 -7.23 -4.32
N ASP A 136 -8.38 -7.30 -5.44
CA ASP A 136 -7.90 -7.97 -6.65
C ASP A 136 -6.64 -7.32 -7.23
N VAL A 137 -6.56 -5.99 -7.19
CA VAL A 137 -5.40 -5.24 -7.68
C VAL A 137 -4.24 -5.35 -6.69
N ALA A 138 -4.52 -5.29 -5.38
CA ALA A 138 -3.52 -5.52 -4.34
C ALA A 138 -2.93 -6.94 -4.44
N MET A 139 -3.75 -7.95 -4.71
CA MET A 139 -3.32 -9.32 -4.90
C MET A 139 -2.50 -9.49 -6.18
N LEU A 140 -2.89 -8.86 -7.29
CA LEU A 140 -2.09 -8.84 -8.52
C LEU A 140 -0.70 -8.22 -8.25
N HIS A 141 -0.65 -7.11 -7.51
CA HIS A 141 0.60 -6.45 -7.14
C HIS A 141 1.49 -7.35 -6.27
N TRP A 142 0.88 -8.04 -5.30
CA TRP A 142 1.54 -8.99 -4.41
C TRP A 142 2.12 -10.18 -5.17
N VAL A 143 1.30 -10.88 -5.98
CA VAL A 143 1.73 -12.05 -6.76
C VAL A 143 2.79 -11.66 -7.80
N GLY A 144 2.63 -10.51 -8.46
CA GLY A 144 3.60 -9.99 -9.42
C GLY A 144 4.99 -9.81 -8.79
N THR A 145 5.06 -9.39 -7.53
CA THR A 145 6.32 -9.22 -6.79
C THR A 145 7.07 -10.55 -6.67
N TRP A 146 6.38 -11.64 -6.32
CA TRP A 146 6.98 -12.97 -6.23
C TRP A 146 7.46 -13.50 -7.58
N VAL A 147 6.73 -13.21 -8.65
CA VAL A 147 7.16 -13.56 -10.02
C VAL A 147 8.46 -12.83 -10.39
N ILE A 148 8.61 -11.54 -10.02
CA ILE A 148 9.86 -10.81 -10.24
C ILE A 148 11.00 -11.38 -9.39
N LEU A 149 10.75 -11.77 -8.14
CA LEU A 149 11.77 -12.41 -7.30
C LEU A 149 12.28 -13.72 -7.90
N ALA A 150 11.36 -14.57 -8.36
CA ALA A 150 11.71 -15.79 -9.08
C ALA A 150 12.50 -15.49 -10.37
N PHE A 151 12.09 -14.45 -11.12
CA PHE A 151 12.82 -13.98 -12.29
C PHE A 151 14.26 -13.55 -11.93
N VAL A 152 14.50 -12.83 -10.84
CA VAL A 152 15.85 -12.39 -10.44
C VAL A 152 16.78 -13.58 -10.25
N VAL A 153 16.32 -14.62 -9.53
CA VAL A 153 17.11 -15.84 -9.31
C VAL A 153 17.40 -16.54 -10.65
N LEU A 154 16.36 -16.75 -11.47
CA LEU A 154 16.52 -17.38 -12.79
C LEU A 154 17.41 -16.55 -13.73
N HIS A 155 17.33 -15.23 -13.65
CA HIS A 155 18.14 -14.31 -14.43
C HIS A 155 19.62 -14.48 -14.09
N VAL A 156 19.99 -14.48 -12.81
CA VAL A 156 21.38 -14.70 -12.38
C VAL A 156 21.89 -16.08 -12.79
N LEU A 157 21.10 -17.14 -12.56
CA LEU A 157 21.47 -18.51 -12.93
C LEU A 157 21.65 -18.69 -14.44
N THR A 158 20.77 -18.09 -15.26
CA THR A 158 20.89 -18.17 -16.73
C THR A 158 22.09 -17.38 -17.25
N GLN A 159 22.43 -16.23 -16.64
CA GLN A 159 23.68 -15.53 -16.97
C GLN A 159 24.92 -16.37 -16.62
N LEU A 160 24.94 -16.99 -15.44
CA LEU A 160 26.02 -17.89 -15.03
C LEU A 160 26.17 -19.07 -16.00
N LYS A 161 25.06 -19.71 -16.38
CA LYS A 161 25.06 -20.82 -17.35
C LYS A 161 25.52 -20.41 -18.76
N SER A 162 25.26 -19.17 -19.17
CA SER A 162 25.57 -18.68 -20.52
C SER A 162 27.05 -18.33 -20.73
N GLY A 163 27.83 -18.10 -19.67
CA GLY A 163 29.25 -17.74 -19.82
C GLY A 163 30.05 -17.62 -18.54
N GLY A 164 29.63 -18.29 -17.47
CA GLY A 164 30.32 -18.33 -16.18
C GLY A 164 30.42 -16.98 -15.48
N ALA A 165 31.37 -16.86 -14.55
CA ALA A 165 31.61 -15.63 -13.79
C ALA A 165 31.94 -14.43 -14.68
N ALA A 166 32.60 -14.64 -15.82
CA ALA A 166 32.91 -13.57 -16.78
C ALA A 166 31.65 -12.96 -17.41
N GLN A 167 30.58 -13.73 -17.56
CA GLN A 167 29.29 -13.24 -18.04
C GLN A 167 28.53 -12.46 -16.96
N LEU A 168 28.63 -12.85 -15.68
CA LEU A 168 28.04 -12.09 -14.58
C LEU A 168 28.77 -10.75 -14.39
N LEU A 169 30.11 -10.79 -14.32
CA LEU A 169 30.93 -9.61 -14.03
C LEU A 169 30.95 -8.57 -15.14
N ARG A 170 30.40 -8.87 -16.33
CA ARG A 170 30.33 -7.91 -17.44
C ARG A 170 29.50 -6.67 -17.11
N ILE A 171 28.54 -6.77 -16.19
CA ILE A 171 27.67 -5.65 -15.80
C ILE A 171 28.39 -4.62 -14.92
N PHE A 172 29.61 -4.93 -14.47
CA PHE A 172 30.51 -4.02 -13.75
C PHE A 172 31.65 -3.51 -14.63
N ARG A 173 31.70 -3.93 -15.90
CA ARG A 173 32.82 -3.65 -16.82
C ARG A 173 32.33 -2.83 -18.01
N PRO A 174 32.44 -1.50 -17.93
CA PRO A 174 31.89 -0.64 -18.96
C PRO A 174 32.68 -0.68 -20.28
N ALA A 175 31.99 -0.41 -21.38
CA ALA A 175 32.53 -0.16 -22.71
C ALA A 175 31.70 0.92 -23.43
N PRO A 176 32.26 1.59 -24.46
CA PRO A 176 31.48 2.44 -25.35
C PRO A 176 30.40 1.65 -26.11
N LEU A 177 29.30 2.31 -26.48
CA LEU A 177 28.28 1.71 -27.34
C LEU A 177 28.90 1.41 -28.72
N PRO A 178 28.80 0.17 -29.24
CA PRO A 178 29.24 -0.12 -30.60
C PRO A 178 28.40 0.68 -31.61
N ALA A 179 29.03 1.14 -32.70
CA ALA A 179 28.28 1.75 -33.79
C ALA A 179 27.21 0.76 -34.30
N PRO A 180 25.97 1.23 -34.61
CA PRO A 180 24.96 0.38 -35.22
C PRO A 180 25.55 -0.24 -36.49
N PRO A 181 25.35 -1.55 -36.74
CA PRO A 181 25.78 -2.13 -38.01
C PRO A 181 25.13 -1.34 -39.15
N PRO A 182 25.87 -1.00 -40.21
CA PRO A 182 25.31 -0.27 -41.35
C PRO A 182 24.07 -1.01 -41.87
N ARG A 183 23.04 -0.26 -42.26
CA ARG A 183 21.87 -0.84 -42.92
C ARG A 183 22.37 -1.37 -44.27
N LEU A 184 22.59 -2.68 -44.34
CA LEU A 184 22.90 -3.36 -45.59
C LEU A 184 21.78 -3.06 -46.58
N ASP A 185 22.14 -2.50 -47.74
CA ASP A 185 21.21 -2.28 -48.84
C ASP A 185 20.70 -3.64 -49.34
N ALA A 186 19.46 -3.72 -49.82
CA ALA A 186 18.88 -4.96 -50.32
C ALA A 186 19.74 -5.60 -51.43
N VAL A 187 20.42 -4.75 -52.22
CA VAL A 187 21.37 -5.15 -53.26
C VAL A 187 22.63 -5.79 -52.69
N GLU A 188 23.15 -5.27 -51.57
CA GLU A 188 24.35 -5.77 -50.89
C GLU A 188 24.08 -7.11 -50.20
N LEU A 189 22.88 -7.27 -49.65
CA LEU A 189 22.39 -8.51 -49.05
C LEU A 189 22.18 -9.61 -50.11
N LEU A 190 21.63 -9.26 -51.27
CA LEU A 190 21.52 -10.15 -52.43
C LEU A 190 22.90 -10.52 -53.00
N GLY A 191 23.85 -9.57 -53.04
CA GLY A 191 25.23 -9.82 -53.45
C GLY A 191 25.96 -10.80 -52.54
N MET A 192 25.84 -10.65 -51.21
CA MET A 192 26.42 -11.59 -50.26
C MET A 192 25.77 -12.97 -50.29
N LEU A 193 24.45 -13.05 -50.51
CA LEU A 193 23.76 -14.34 -50.70
C LEU A 193 24.18 -15.03 -52.00
N ALA A 194 24.39 -14.26 -53.07
CA ALA A 194 24.90 -14.77 -54.35
C ALA A 194 26.35 -15.27 -54.20
N GLU A 195 27.23 -14.53 -53.54
CA GLU A 195 28.60 -14.98 -53.23
C GLU A 195 28.63 -16.22 -52.34
N GLN A 196 27.72 -16.34 -51.37
CA GLN A 196 27.64 -17.49 -50.50
C GLN A 196 27.10 -18.73 -51.23
N SER A 197 26.19 -18.55 -52.20
CA SER A 197 25.71 -19.61 -53.09
C SER A 197 26.80 -20.09 -54.06
N ALA A 198 27.67 -19.19 -54.51
CA ALA A 198 28.79 -19.49 -55.41
C ALA A 198 29.99 -20.16 -54.70
N ARG A 199 30.02 -20.18 -53.36
CA ARG A 199 31.09 -20.82 -52.55
C ARG A 199 30.75 -22.24 -52.09
N LEU A 200 29.60 -22.79 -52.47
CA LEU A 200 29.31 -24.21 -52.32
C LEU A 200 29.96 -24.96 -53.51
N PRO A 201 30.97 -25.82 -53.30
CA PRO A 201 31.48 -26.65 -54.38
C PRO A 201 30.50 -27.80 -54.62
N ASP A 202 30.08 -27.99 -55.87
CA ASP A 202 29.52 -29.25 -56.36
C ASP A 202 30.55 -30.36 -56.11
N SER A 203 30.33 -31.14 -55.06
CA SER A 203 31.11 -32.34 -54.80
C SER A 203 30.51 -33.51 -55.58
N GLU A 204 30.94 -33.70 -56.83
CA GLU A 204 30.86 -35.02 -57.45
C GLU A 204 31.95 -35.21 -58.53
N LYS A 205 32.78 -36.22 -58.25
CA LYS A 205 33.64 -37.04 -59.14
C LYS A 205 35.15 -36.77 -59.21
N ALA A 206 35.83 -37.75 -58.61
CA ALA A 206 36.96 -38.55 -59.11
C ALA A 206 38.40 -38.00 -58.93
N ASP A 207 39.05 -38.59 -57.93
CA ASP A 207 40.51 -38.66 -57.75
C ASP A 207 41.19 -39.54 -58.80
N SER A 208 42.39 -39.12 -59.23
CA SER A 208 43.65 -39.90 -59.40
C SER A 208 44.55 -39.27 -60.52
N PRO A 209 45.88 -39.40 -60.49
CA PRO A 209 46.75 -38.36 -59.91
C PRO A 209 47.88 -37.92 -60.89
N GLU A 210 48.85 -37.18 -60.34
CA GLU A 210 50.28 -37.17 -60.70
C GLU A 210 50.92 -35.99 -61.49
N VAL A 211 52.03 -35.55 -60.89
CA VAL A 211 53.33 -35.11 -61.46
C VAL A 211 53.63 -33.61 -61.60
N SER A 212 54.85 -33.35 -61.11
CA SER A 212 55.68 -32.16 -60.95
C SER A 212 56.16 -31.49 -62.25
N SER A 213 56.52 -30.20 -62.17
CA SER A 213 57.84 -29.65 -62.57
C SER A 213 57.88 -28.11 -62.58
N HIS A 214 58.96 -27.57 -61.99
CA HIS A 214 59.49 -26.20 -62.15
C HIS A 214 60.14 -26.02 -63.56
N PRO A 215 60.82 -24.90 -63.90
CA PRO A 215 60.46 -23.46 -63.99
C PRO A 215 60.95 -22.86 -65.35
N LEU A 216 60.85 -21.52 -65.58
CA LEU A 216 61.87 -20.62 -66.23
C LEU A 216 61.28 -19.27 -66.73
N GLN A 217 61.70 -18.16 -66.08
CA GLN A 217 62.26 -16.86 -66.59
C GLN A 217 61.69 -16.11 -67.84
N PRO A 218 62.07 -14.83 -68.12
CA PRO A 218 62.44 -13.67 -67.26
C PRO A 218 61.96 -12.27 -67.78
N ARG A 219 62.19 -11.22 -66.94
CA ARG A 219 62.52 -9.79 -67.21
C ARG A 219 61.82 -9.00 -68.34
N ALA A 220 61.27 -7.83 -67.98
CA ALA A 220 61.86 -6.52 -68.34
C ALA A 220 61.08 -5.34 -67.70
N GLU A 221 61.84 -4.39 -67.15
CA GLU A 221 61.39 -3.07 -66.71
C GLU A 221 61.15 -2.16 -67.94
N ALA A 222 60.05 -1.42 -67.95
CA ALA A 222 59.96 -0.16 -68.68
C ALA A 222 58.95 0.78 -68.00
N ARG A 223 59.51 1.86 -67.46
CA ARG A 223 58.90 2.98 -66.75
C ARG A 223 58.02 3.79 -67.72
N ARG A 224 56.78 4.10 -67.35
CA ARG A 224 56.02 5.23 -67.92
C ARG A 224 55.10 5.83 -66.87
N ASP A 225 55.37 7.09 -66.55
CA ASP A 225 54.53 7.97 -65.75
C ASP A 225 53.12 8.06 -66.33
N GLN A 226 52.12 7.74 -65.52
CA GLN A 226 50.79 8.34 -65.62
C GLN A 226 50.32 8.71 -64.21
N SER A 227 50.11 10.01 -64.05
CA SER A 227 49.50 10.68 -62.90
C SER A 227 48.15 10.06 -62.53
N GLU A 228 48.08 9.41 -61.36
CA GLU A 228 46.81 9.07 -60.73
C GLU A 228 46.14 10.33 -60.19
N PRO A 229 44.82 10.53 -60.39
CA PRO A 229 44.09 11.60 -59.75
C PRO A 229 43.90 11.27 -58.26
N ALA A 230 44.18 12.26 -57.41
CA ALA A 230 43.96 12.19 -55.97
C ALA A 230 42.56 11.66 -55.61
N PRO A 231 42.42 10.84 -54.55
CA PRO A 231 41.11 10.38 -54.12
C PRO A 231 40.28 11.59 -53.71
N GLN A 232 39.18 11.82 -54.42
CA GLN A 232 38.16 12.80 -54.04
C GLN A 232 37.70 12.46 -52.62
N ALA A 233 38.11 13.30 -51.67
CA ALA A 233 37.61 13.26 -50.32
C ALA A 233 36.08 13.36 -50.37
N ALA A 234 35.43 12.26 -50.00
CA ALA A 234 33.99 12.22 -49.83
C ALA A 234 33.59 13.37 -48.90
N ARG A 235 32.82 14.32 -49.43
CA ARG A 235 32.24 15.43 -48.66
C ARG A 235 31.57 14.86 -47.39
N PRO A 236 31.85 15.39 -46.19
CA PRO A 236 31.14 14.99 -45.00
C PRO A 236 29.66 15.38 -45.18
N ARG A 237 28.80 14.38 -45.39
CA ARG A 237 27.35 14.56 -45.33
C ARG A 237 27.01 15.08 -43.94
N ASN A 238 26.32 16.22 -43.92
CA ASN A 238 25.68 16.93 -42.81
C ASN A 238 25.84 16.28 -41.43
N PRO A 239 26.42 16.97 -40.42
CA PRO A 239 26.37 16.50 -39.06
C PRO A 239 24.93 16.66 -38.56
N THR A 240 24.07 15.68 -38.84
CA THR A 240 22.93 15.46 -37.95
C THR A 240 23.58 15.20 -36.60
N LEU A 241 23.41 16.12 -35.64
CA LEU A 241 23.69 15.90 -34.23
C LEU A 241 22.92 14.64 -33.81
N GLN A 242 23.53 13.46 -33.99
CA GLN A 242 23.01 12.23 -33.43
C GLN A 242 23.26 12.34 -31.93
N ALA A 243 22.31 12.96 -31.23
CA ALA A 243 22.33 13.05 -29.79
C ALA A 243 22.57 11.64 -29.22
N ASN A 244 23.52 11.53 -28.28
CA ASN A 244 23.89 10.28 -27.66
C ASN A 244 22.62 9.56 -27.15
N ALA A 245 22.43 8.30 -27.55
CA ALA A 245 21.24 7.52 -27.21
C ALA A 245 20.94 7.51 -25.71
N PHE A 246 21.98 7.50 -24.87
CA PHE A 246 21.85 7.57 -23.42
C PHE A 246 21.33 8.93 -22.95
N VAL A 247 21.83 10.04 -23.52
CA VAL A 247 21.38 11.40 -23.16
C VAL A 247 19.90 11.58 -23.50
N VAL A 248 19.46 11.09 -24.67
CA VAL A 248 18.04 11.12 -25.06
C VAL A 248 17.18 10.27 -24.12
N ALA A 249 17.67 9.09 -23.71
CA ALA A 249 16.98 8.24 -22.76
C ALA A 249 16.84 8.89 -21.37
N VAL A 250 17.89 9.53 -20.86
CA VAL A 250 17.87 10.26 -19.58
C VAL A 250 16.89 11.44 -19.65
N ALA A 251 16.91 12.22 -20.73
CA ALA A 251 15.97 13.33 -20.90
C ALA A 251 14.51 12.85 -20.94
N ALA A 252 14.22 11.74 -21.63
CA ALA A 252 12.89 11.15 -21.67
C ALA A 252 12.46 10.63 -20.29
N ALA A 253 13.36 9.96 -19.56
CA ALA A 253 13.11 9.47 -18.21
C ALA A 253 12.76 10.60 -17.24
N ILE A 254 13.56 11.68 -17.23
CA ILE A 254 13.32 12.86 -16.38
C ILE A 254 11.98 13.51 -16.74
N THR A 255 11.72 13.72 -18.04
CA THR A 255 10.46 14.34 -18.51
C THR A 255 9.24 13.51 -18.07
N GLY A 256 9.30 12.19 -18.23
CA GLY A 256 8.22 11.29 -17.80
C GLY A 256 8.00 11.31 -16.28
N ALA A 257 9.08 11.28 -15.50
CA ALA A 257 9.01 11.38 -14.04
C ALA A 257 8.44 12.74 -13.58
N SER A 258 8.90 13.83 -14.18
CA SER A 258 8.41 15.18 -13.88
C SER A 258 6.93 15.33 -14.20
N LEU A 259 6.46 14.79 -15.34
CA LEU A 259 5.04 14.81 -15.69
C LEU A 259 4.20 14.01 -14.69
N LEU A 260 4.68 12.84 -14.25
CA LEU A 260 3.99 12.02 -13.25
C LEU A 260 3.86 12.77 -11.90
N VAL A 261 4.96 13.36 -11.42
CA VAL A 261 4.96 14.15 -10.17
C VAL A 261 4.09 15.40 -10.29
N ALA A 262 4.12 16.09 -11.42
CA ALA A 262 3.26 17.25 -11.66
C ALA A 262 1.77 16.86 -11.69
N THR A 263 1.43 15.75 -12.34
CA THR A 263 0.07 15.23 -12.40
C THR A 263 -0.45 14.88 -11.01
N ASP A 264 0.36 14.20 -10.20
CA ASP A 264 0.00 13.86 -8.81
C ASP A 264 -0.33 15.10 -7.97
N ARG A 265 0.52 16.14 -8.04
CA ARG A 265 0.30 17.40 -7.32
C ARG A 265 -0.95 18.16 -7.76
N LEU A 266 -1.35 18.02 -9.02
CA LEU A 266 -2.53 18.69 -9.57
C LEU A 266 -3.82 17.90 -9.37
N ALA A 267 -3.73 16.58 -9.23
CA ALA A 267 -4.88 15.69 -9.16
C ALA A 267 -5.39 15.45 -7.73
N VAL A 268 -4.95 16.22 -6.72
CA VAL A 268 -5.34 15.98 -5.33
C VAL A 268 -6.85 16.09 -5.19
N ASP A 269 -7.46 15.02 -4.68
CA ASP A 269 -8.89 14.93 -4.48
C ASP A 269 -9.34 15.97 -3.45
N SER A 270 -10.50 16.60 -3.68
CA SER A 270 -11.02 17.63 -2.78
C SER A 270 -12.47 17.38 -2.37
N VAL A 271 -12.76 17.64 -1.10
CA VAL A 271 -14.11 17.74 -0.56
C VAL A 271 -14.43 19.22 -0.33
N HIS A 272 -15.58 19.67 -0.84
CA HIS A 272 -16.04 21.04 -0.64
C HIS A 272 -17.01 21.07 0.53
N ILE A 273 -16.75 21.94 1.50
CA ILE A 273 -17.64 22.20 2.63
C ILE A 273 -18.46 23.43 2.26
N ARG A 274 -19.70 23.18 1.86
CA ARG A 274 -20.57 24.22 1.30
C ARG A 274 -21.15 25.12 2.38
N ARG A 275 -21.26 26.42 2.13
CA ARG A 275 -21.95 27.30 3.07
C ARG A 275 -23.47 27.11 3.00
N ILE A 276 -24.10 27.00 4.17
CA ILE A 276 -25.56 26.95 4.34
C ILE A 276 -26.07 28.11 5.18
N ASN A 277 -27.39 28.36 5.11
CA ASN A 277 -28.05 29.20 6.10
C ASN A 277 -28.07 28.46 7.44
N PRO A 278 -27.70 29.09 8.58
CA PRO A 278 -27.81 28.44 9.89
C PRO A 278 -29.19 27.83 10.20
N ALA A 279 -30.27 28.39 9.64
CA ALA A 279 -31.62 27.83 9.79
C ALA A 279 -31.83 26.50 9.03
N ASP A 280 -30.98 26.17 8.07
CA ASP A 280 -30.97 24.91 7.33
C ASP A 280 -29.97 23.89 7.92
N ALA A 281 -29.37 24.15 9.09
CA ALA A 281 -28.43 23.24 9.73
C ALA A 281 -29.08 21.86 9.98
N PRO A 282 -28.36 20.74 9.74
CA PRO A 282 -28.93 19.41 9.87
C PRO A 282 -29.20 19.06 11.34
N SER A 283 -30.21 18.24 11.55
CA SER A 283 -30.45 17.57 12.84
C SER A 283 -29.51 16.38 12.92
N LEU A 284 -28.83 16.17 14.05
CA LEU A 284 -27.95 15.01 14.20
C LEU A 284 -28.79 13.80 14.59
N ASP A 285 -29.32 13.09 13.60
CA ASP A 285 -30.17 11.91 13.80
C ASP A 285 -29.86 10.74 12.84
N GLY A 286 -28.88 10.93 11.95
CA GLY A 286 -28.48 9.95 10.94
C GLY A 286 -29.46 9.88 9.75
N ASP A 287 -30.42 10.80 9.64
CA ASP A 287 -31.28 10.93 8.47
C ASP A 287 -30.62 11.76 7.36
N THR A 288 -30.31 11.07 6.26
CA THR A 288 -29.72 11.70 5.08
C THR A 288 -30.69 12.58 4.28
N SER A 289 -31.97 12.67 4.66
CA SER A 289 -33.03 13.40 3.93
C SER A 289 -33.06 14.92 4.19
N ASP A 290 -32.26 15.36 5.16
CA ASP A 290 -32.18 16.73 5.63
C ASP A 290 -31.93 17.75 4.51
N ARG A 291 -32.53 18.94 4.66
CA ARG A 291 -32.42 20.01 3.66
C ARG A 291 -30.97 20.44 3.43
N ALA A 292 -30.16 20.42 4.47
CA ALA A 292 -28.73 20.76 4.44
C ALA A 292 -27.97 19.97 3.35
N TRP A 293 -28.33 18.70 3.17
CA TRP A 293 -27.64 17.78 2.26
C TRP A 293 -28.10 17.90 0.80
N ARG A 294 -29.24 18.57 0.55
CA ARG A 294 -29.81 18.69 -0.80
C ARG A 294 -28.91 19.54 -1.69
N GLY A 295 -28.51 18.96 -2.82
CA GLY A 295 -27.64 19.63 -3.80
C GLY A 295 -26.16 19.64 -3.40
N VAL A 296 -25.78 19.04 -2.27
CA VAL A 296 -24.37 18.78 -1.95
C VAL A 296 -23.91 17.58 -2.75
N LYS A 297 -22.92 17.78 -3.64
CA LYS A 297 -22.34 16.69 -4.42
C LYS A 297 -21.51 15.80 -3.47
N PRO A 298 -21.81 14.50 -3.34
CA PRO A 298 -20.99 13.61 -2.54
C PRO A 298 -19.60 13.46 -3.14
N PHE A 299 -18.58 13.50 -2.28
CA PHE A 299 -17.25 13.00 -2.60
C PHE A 299 -17.21 11.51 -2.26
N SER A 300 -16.90 10.64 -3.23
CA SER A 300 -16.83 9.20 -3.02
C SER A 300 -15.40 8.70 -3.20
N LEU A 301 -14.96 7.85 -2.28
CA LEU A 301 -13.69 7.12 -2.38
C LEU A 301 -13.86 5.65 -2.00
N LEU A 302 -13.01 4.79 -2.55
CA LEU A 302 -12.89 3.40 -2.13
C LEU A 302 -11.70 3.27 -1.18
N THR A 303 -11.96 2.84 0.05
CA THR A 303 -10.93 2.44 1.01
C THR A 303 -10.78 0.92 1.01
N GLY A 304 -9.59 0.43 1.32
CA GLY A 304 -9.25 -1.00 1.25
C GLY A 304 -8.44 -1.49 2.45
N GLU A 305 -8.09 -2.78 2.45
CA GLU A 305 -7.24 -3.43 3.46
C GLU A 305 -7.83 -3.44 4.88
N GLY A 306 -9.14 -3.23 5.03
CA GLY A 306 -9.86 -3.39 6.30
C GLY A 306 -10.07 -4.86 6.65
N GLY A 307 -10.30 -5.14 7.94
CA GLY A 307 -10.81 -6.44 8.39
C GLY A 307 -12.31 -6.56 8.12
N ASN A 308 -12.79 -7.79 7.94
CA ASN A 308 -14.19 -8.20 7.94
C ASN A 308 -15.11 -7.72 6.80
N PHE A 309 -14.80 -6.61 6.12
CA PHE A 309 -15.59 -6.10 4.98
C PHE A 309 -15.68 -7.10 3.79
N ASP A 310 -16.72 -7.94 3.79
CA ASP A 310 -17.10 -8.92 2.76
C ASP A 310 -15.94 -9.80 2.23
N GLY A 311 -14.93 -10.05 3.08
CA GLY A 311 -13.72 -10.81 2.75
C GLY A 311 -12.73 -10.12 1.80
N LYS A 312 -13.07 -8.94 1.26
CA LYS A 312 -12.18 -8.12 0.42
C LYS A 312 -11.50 -6.98 1.19
N GLY A 313 -12.05 -6.60 2.33
CA GLY A 313 -11.52 -5.51 3.15
C GLY A 313 -11.78 -4.13 2.54
N GLU A 314 -12.83 -3.99 1.72
CA GLU A 314 -13.14 -2.79 0.96
C GLU A 314 -14.38 -2.08 1.50
N ALA A 315 -14.33 -0.75 1.62
CA ALA A 315 -15.50 0.06 1.92
C ALA A 315 -15.57 1.27 1.00
N ARG A 316 -16.72 1.46 0.35
CA ARG A 316 -17.01 2.73 -0.35
C ARG A 316 -17.51 3.74 0.66
N ILE A 317 -16.77 4.83 0.82
CA ILE A 317 -17.15 5.94 1.68
C ILE A 317 -17.66 7.08 0.80
N GLU A 318 -18.82 7.64 1.13
CA GLU A 318 -19.26 8.94 0.62
C GLU A 318 -19.19 9.99 1.72
N ILE A 319 -18.83 11.21 1.33
CA ILE A 319 -18.69 12.36 2.21
C ILE A 319 -19.51 13.50 1.62
N ARG A 320 -20.42 14.04 2.41
CA ARG A 320 -21.06 15.35 2.20
C ARG A 320 -20.67 16.26 3.35
N ALA A 321 -20.42 17.53 3.07
CA ALA A 321 -20.00 18.48 4.10
C ALA A 321 -20.60 19.86 3.85
N VAL A 322 -21.06 20.51 4.93
CA VAL A 322 -21.60 21.87 4.92
C VAL A 322 -21.15 22.63 6.16
N HIS A 323 -21.27 23.96 6.16
CA HIS A 323 -21.00 24.80 7.33
C HIS A 323 -21.94 26.00 7.43
N ASP A 324 -22.24 26.44 8.65
CA ASP A 324 -23.08 27.61 8.93
C ASP A 324 -22.27 28.89 9.24
N GLY A 325 -20.94 28.79 9.19
CA GLY A 325 -19.99 29.85 9.55
C GLY A 325 -19.45 29.76 10.98
N THR A 326 -20.03 28.89 11.82
CA THR A 326 -19.53 28.56 13.17
C THR A 326 -19.17 27.08 13.27
N TYR A 327 -20.04 26.21 12.77
CA TYR A 327 -19.93 24.76 12.79
C TYR A 327 -19.78 24.21 11.38
N ALA A 328 -18.95 23.18 11.26
CA ALA A 328 -18.95 22.26 10.14
C ALA A 328 -19.81 21.04 10.50
N TYR A 329 -20.49 20.53 9.48
CA TYR A 329 -21.33 19.35 9.52
C TYR A 329 -20.87 18.40 8.43
N PHE A 330 -20.65 17.14 8.80
CA PHE A 330 -20.28 16.08 7.88
C PHE A 330 -21.32 14.98 7.91
N LEU A 331 -21.66 14.45 6.75
CA LEU A 331 -22.37 13.20 6.58
C LEU A 331 -21.43 12.20 5.91
N PHE A 332 -21.03 11.19 6.66
CA PHE A 332 -20.25 10.05 6.17
C PHE A 332 -21.19 8.87 5.98
N THR A 333 -21.17 8.24 4.81
CA THR A 333 -21.90 6.99 4.58
C THR A 333 -20.95 5.92 4.06
N TRP A 334 -21.02 4.71 4.60
CA TRP A 334 -20.23 3.58 4.09
C TRP A 334 -21.01 2.27 4.12
N GLN A 335 -20.58 1.36 3.25
CA GLN A 335 -21.10 0.00 3.19
C GLN A 335 -20.53 -0.83 4.33
N ASP A 336 -21.43 -1.46 5.07
CA ASP A 336 -21.14 -2.42 6.12
C ASP A 336 -22.29 -3.41 6.19
N SER A 337 -22.01 -4.67 5.84
CA SER A 337 -23.04 -5.71 5.75
C SER A 337 -23.60 -6.06 7.13
N THR A 338 -22.89 -5.69 8.21
CA THR A 338 -23.31 -5.89 9.58
C THR A 338 -23.57 -4.56 10.28
N ARG A 339 -24.41 -4.60 11.31
CA ARG A 339 -24.54 -3.52 12.29
C ARG A 339 -23.91 -4.05 13.56
N SER A 340 -22.61 -3.88 13.74
CA SER A 340 -21.89 -4.54 14.82
C SER A 340 -21.74 -3.64 16.04
N LEU A 341 -22.34 -4.07 17.14
CA LEU A 341 -22.38 -3.41 18.44
C LEU A 341 -21.67 -4.20 19.54
N LYS A 342 -21.26 -5.45 19.27
CA LYS A 342 -20.66 -6.39 20.21
C LYS A 342 -19.24 -5.97 20.61
N HIS A 343 -19.12 -4.98 21.49
CA HIS A 343 -17.85 -4.63 22.10
C HIS A 343 -17.54 -5.57 23.27
N LEU A 344 -16.75 -6.62 23.02
CA LEU A 344 -16.20 -7.53 24.02
C LEU A 344 -17.23 -7.96 25.11
N PRO A 345 -18.37 -8.58 24.73
CA PRO A 345 -19.40 -8.94 25.69
C PRO A 345 -18.91 -10.00 26.68
N LEU A 346 -19.53 -10.06 27.87
CA LEU A 346 -19.20 -11.05 28.88
C LEU A 346 -20.26 -12.14 28.94
N VAL A 347 -19.82 -13.39 28.94
CA VAL A 347 -20.69 -14.58 29.06
C VAL A 347 -20.45 -15.23 30.41
N LYS A 348 -21.53 -15.50 31.14
CA LYS A 348 -21.45 -16.24 32.40
C LYS A 348 -21.37 -17.74 32.15
N GLU A 349 -20.29 -18.36 32.57
CA GLU A 349 -20.08 -19.80 32.53
C GLU A 349 -20.07 -20.40 33.95
N ALA A 350 -19.86 -21.72 34.05
CA ALA A 350 -19.87 -22.43 35.33
C ALA A 350 -18.70 -22.05 36.25
N ASP A 351 -17.57 -21.64 35.68
CA ASP A 351 -16.34 -21.26 36.37
C ASP A 351 -16.15 -19.74 36.51
N GLY A 352 -17.06 -18.93 35.97
CA GLY A 352 -17.06 -17.48 36.12
C GLY A 352 -17.51 -16.72 34.88
N TRP A 353 -17.17 -15.43 34.82
CA TRP A 353 -17.40 -14.60 33.65
C TRP A 353 -16.23 -14.74 32.67
N HIS A 354 -16.56 -14.90 31.39
CA HIS A 354 -15.58 -14.94 30.30
C HIS A 354 -15.83 -13.81 29.33
N LEU A 355 -14.74 -13.24 28.83
CA LEU A 355 -14.79 -12.22 27.80
C LEU A 355 -14.91 -12.92 26.45
N LEU A 356 -15.91 -12.56 25.66
CA LEU A 356 -16.01 -13.03 24.28
C LEU A 356 -15.10 -12.18 23.40
N HIS A 357 -14.08 -12.81 22.84
CA HIS A 357 -13.01 -12.12 22.11
C HIS A 357 -12.33 -13.07 21.12
N SER A 358 -11.72 -12.52 20.07
CA SER A 358 -10.78 -13.18 19.17
C SER A 358 -9.62 -12.23 18.88
N GLY A 359 -8.48 -12.40 19.56
CA GLY A 359 -7.29 -11.59 19.36
C GLY A 359 -7.08 -10.44 20.37
N PHE A 360 -7.99 -10.23 21.33
CA PHE A 360 -7.81 -9.25 22.41
C PHE A 360 -6.46 -9.37 23.15
N GLN A 361 -6.02 -10.59 23.52
CA GLN A 361 -4.71 -10.77 24.18
C GLN A 361 -3.50 -10.54 23.27
N LEU A 362 -3.72 -10.31 21.98
CA LEU A 362 -2.69 -9.92 21.01
C LEU A 362 -2.80 -8.43 20.66
N GLY A 363 -3.71 -7.68 21.29
CA GLY A 363 -4.00 -6.29 20.93
C GLY A 363 -4.54 -6.15 19.50
N ASP A 364 -5.21 -7.18 18.99
CA ASP A 364 -5.79 -7.26 17.65
C ASP A 364 -7.14 -7.99 17.70
N GLU A 365 -8.06 -7.50 18.54
CA GLU A 365 -9.43 -8.01 18.56
C GLU A 365 -10.09 -7.77 17.19
N HIS A 366 -10.59 -8.84 16.56
CA HIS A 366 -11.08 -8.78 15.18
C HIS A 366 -12.43 -9.45 14.95
N GLN A 367 -13.10 -9.93 16.00
CA GLN A 367 -14.45 -10.49 15.90
C GLN A 367 -15.45 -9.75 16.79
N TYR A 368 -15.08 -9.47 18.03
CA TYR A 368 -15.97 -8.88 19.04
C TYR A 368 -15.55 -7.46 19.36
N ASN A 369 -15.64 -6.60 18.35
CA ASN A 369 -15.60 -5.15 18.51
C ASN A 369 -16.87 -4.52 17.93
N GLU A 370 -17.10 -3.27 18.29
CA GLU A 370 -18.12 -2.44 17.64
C GLU A 370 -17.59 -1.87 16.32
N ASP A 371 -18.53 -1.52 15.43
CA ASP A 371 -18.24 -0.73 14.24
C ASP A 371 -17.73 0.66 14.63
N LYS A 372 -16.78 1.16 13.85
CA LYS A 372 -16.17 2.47 14.08
C LYS A 372 -15.93 3.22 12.79
N PHE A 373 -15.84 4.53 12.93
CA PHE A 373 -15.43 5.41 11.85
C PHE A 373 -14.44 6.44 12.39
N SER A 374 -13.35 6.66 11.68
CA SER A 374 -12.32 7.62 12.09
C SER A 374 -12.08 8.65 11.02
N VAL A 375 -11.89 9.89 11.46
CA VAL A 375 -11.46 11.02 10.66
C VAL A 375 -10.11 11.48 11.20
N LEU A 376 -9.16 11.76 10.32
CA LEU A 376 -7.91 12.43 10.69
C LEU A 376 -7.78 13.73 9.91
N LEU A 377 -7.52 14.82 10.62
CA LEU A 377 -7.23 16.14 10.06
C LEU A 377 -5.76 16.52 10.29
N THR A 378 -5.13 17.09 9.26
CA THR A 378 -3.74 17.55 9.35
C THR A 378 -3.45 18.67 8.35
N THR A 379 -2.51 19.54 8.69
CA THR A 379 -1.96 20.56 7.77
C THR A 379 -0.79 20.04 6.93
N SER A 380 -0.36 18.78 7.13
CA SER A 380 0.80 18.18 6.45
C SER A 380 0.40 17.53 5.12
N ASP A 381 0.79 18.14 4.01
CA ASP A 381 0.56 17.65 2.64
C ASP A 381 1.39 16.39 2.26
N VAL A 382 2.50 16.13 2.97
CA VAL A 382 3.43 15.01 2.68
C VAL A 382 3.00 13.66 3.29
N THR A 383 1.85 13.58 3.96
CA THR A 383 1.44 12.36 4.68
C THR A 383 0.82 11.29 3.80
N LEU A 384 1.49 10.79 2.74
CA LEU A 384 0.99 9.62 1.98
C LEU A 384 0.69 8.43 2.91
N ALA A 385 -0.54 7.91 2.87
CA ALA A 385 -1.02 6.81 3.71
C ALA A 385 -0.61 6.89 5.21
N GLY A 386 -0.47 8.11 5.75
CA GLY A 386 -0.02 8.32 7.12
C GLY A 386 1.51 8.23 7.30
N GLY A 387 2.33 8.50 6.28
CA GLY A 387 3.80 8.44 6.36
C GLY A 387 4.51 9.33 7.40
N ARG A 388 3.76 10.07 8.23
CA ARG A 388 4.23 10.78 9.43
C ARG A 388 3.33 10.60 10.65
N THR A 389 2.28 9.79 10.53
CA THR A 389 1.26 9.54 11.55
C THR A 389 1.07 8.05 11.82
N PHE A 390 1.67 7.16 11.02
CA PHE A 390 1.69 5.72 11.18
C PHE A 390 3.09 5.18 10.86
N HIS A 391 3.61 4.37 11.76
CA HIS A 391 4.95 3.80 11.69
C HIS A 391 4.85 2.29 11.87
N PRO A 392 5.05 1.51 10.78
CA PRO A 392 4.78 0.08 10.79
C PRO A 392 5.89 -0.73 11.47
N GLY A 393 5.53 -1.95 11.86
CA GLY A 393 6.40 -2.95 12.46
C GLY A 393 6.24 -3.12 13.97
N PRO A 394 6.86 -4.17 14.53
CA PRO A 394 6.73 -4.55 15.92
C PRO A 394 7.36 -3.58 16.92
N GLN A 395 8.33 -2.76 16.54
CA GLN A 395 8.95 -1.78 17.45
C GLN A 395 9.31 -0.48 16.73
N PRO A 396 8.30 0.38 16.44
CA PRO A 396 8.51 1.62 15.69
C PRO A 396 9.33 2.65 16.47
N VAL A 397 9.13 2.73 17.79
CA VAL A 397 9.83 3.69 18.66
C VAL A 397 10.99 3.00 19.38
N ALA A 398 12.21 3.51 19.18
CA ALA A 398 13.41 2.98 19.82
C ALA A 398 13.32 3.08 21.35
N GLY A 399 13.61 1.99 22.06
CA GLY A 399 13.56 1.93 23.52
C GLY A 399 12.15 1.85 24.13
N ALA A 400 11.09 1.98 23.32
CA ALA A 400 9.72 1.76 23.76
C ALA A 400 9.34 0.27 23.71
N PRO A 401 8.25 -0.14 24.39
CA PRO A 401 7.70 -1.48 24.29
C PRO A 401 7.36 -1.83 22.84
N ALA A 402 7.54 -3.11 22.48
CA ALA A 402 7.04 -3.62 21.21
C ALA A 402 5.51 -3.49 21.16
N THR A 403 4.98 -3.28 19.96
CA THR A 403 3.54 -3.31 19.70
C THR A 403 3.02 -4.71 19.97
N MET A 404 1.89 -4.80 20.66
CA MET A 404 1.26 -6.08 21.00
C MET A 404 0.82 -6.86 19.75
N SER A 405 0.34 -6.15 18.73
CA SER A 405 -0.17 -6.72 17.47
C SER A 405 0.90 -6.97 16.40
N GLY A 406 2.09 -6.36 16.55
CA GLY A 406 3.15 -6.41 15.54
C GLY A 406 2.94 -5.52 14.31
N ARG A 407 1.83 -4.75 14.23
CA ARG A 407 1.48 -3.94 13.05
C ARG A 407 2.19 -2.60 12.99
N GLY A 408 2.18 -1.84 14.08
CA GLY A 408 2.76 -0.50 14.11
C GLY A 408 2.13 0.39 15.16
N LEU A 409 2.54 1.66 15.17
CA LEU A 409 2.03 2.69 16.07
C LEU A 409 1.68 3.95 15.30
N HIS A 410 0.69 4.67 15.82
CA HIS A 410 0.38 6.01 15.38
C HIS A 410 1.07 7.04 16.27
N TYR A 411 1.83 7.96 15.66
CA TYR A 411 2.45 9.12 16.30
C TYR A 411 3.01 10.08 15.25
N THR A 412 3.22 11.33 15.65
CA THR A 412 3.95 12.35 14.90
C THR A 412 5.29 12.63 15.57
N ASP A 413 6.33 13.02 14.83
CA ASP A 413 7.61 13.43 15.46
C ASP A 413 7.52 14.83 16.08
N VAL A 414 6.77 15.72 15.41
CA VAL A 414 6.57 17.13 15.79
C VAL A 414 5.14 17.54 15.44
N GLY A 415 4.51 18.32 16.34
CA GLY A 415 3.14 18.81 16.16
C GLY A 415 2.10 17.73 16.38
N TYR A 416 0.84 18.06 16.08
CA TYR A 416 -0.30 17.19 16.29
C TYR A 416 -1.04 16.92 14.98
N ALA A 417 -1.60 15.72 14.87
CA ALA A 417 -2.68 15.43 13.92
C ALA A 417 -3.95 15.16 14.74
N ASP A 418 -5.03 15.80 14.33
CA ASP A 418 -6.34 15.75 14.97
C ASP A 418 -7.08 14.48 14.50
N VAL A 419 -7.63 13.71 15.43
CA VAL A 419 -8.18 12.37 15.20
C VAL A 419 -9.52 12.21 15.90
N TRP A 420 -10.57 12.04 15.09
CA TRP A 420 -11.89 11.74 15.58
C TRP A 420 -12.14 10.24 15.46
N GLN A 421 -12.80 9.65 16.46
CA GLN A 421 -13.23 8.25 16.37
C GLN A 421 -14.65 8.06 16.90
N TRP A 422 -15.56 7.72 16.00
CA TRP A 422 -16.92 7.31 16.32
C TRP A 422 -16.94 5.80 16.56
N LYS A 423 -17.82 5.36 17.46
CA LYS A 423 -17.95 4.00 17.94
C LYS A 423 -19.43 3.66 18.12
N ALA A 424 -19.91 2.59 17.51
CA ALA A 424 -21.34 2.31 17.40
C ALA A 424 -22.07 2.11 18.74
N THR A 425 -21.40 1.50 19.72
CA THR A 425 -21.90 1.22 21.07
C THR A 425 -21.44 2.28 22.06
N SER A 426 -20.13 2.55 22.10
CA SER A 426 -19.53 3.50 23.05
C SER A 426 -19.92 4.95 22.76
N GLY A 427 -20.19 5.29 21.50
CA GLY A 427 -20.62 6.61 21.03
C GLY A 427 -22.14 6.83 21.04
N ALA A 428 -22.93 5.85 21.48
CA ALA A 428 -24.40 5.94 21.50
C ALA A 428 -24.94 7.11 22.36
N GLY A 429 -24.10 7.71 23.20
CA GLY A 429 -24.40 8.93 23.94
C GLY A 429 -24.38 10.24 23.13
N GLY A 430 -24.21 10.17 21.80
CA GLY A 430 -24.24 11.34 20.91
C GLY A 430 -22.89 12.06 20.75
N TRP A 431 -21.80 11.33 20.99
CA TRP A 431 -20.44 11.86 20.99
C TRP A 431 -19.52 11.03 20.10
N MET A 432 -18.52 11.70 19.53
CA MET A 432 -17.38 11.10 18.86
C MET A 432 -16.16 11.40 19.72
N ASP A 433 -15.26 10.42 19.92
CA ASP A 433 -14.03 10.70 20.66
C ASP A 433 -13.19 11.72 19.89
N ASP A 434 -12.84 12.82 20.58
CA ASP A 434 -11.82 13.77 20.13
C ASP A 434 -10.45 13.40 20.73
N ALA A 435 -9.45 13.32 19.87
CA ALA A 435 -8.14 12.77 20.18
C ALA A 435 -7.08 13.31 19.21
N HIS A 436 -5.82 13.02 19.50
CA HIS A 436 -4.73 13.40 18.63
C HIS A 436 -3.65 12.33 18.50
N PHE A 437 -2.87 12.44 17.43
CA PHE A 437 -1.53 11.87 17.34
C PHE A 437 -0.50 12.96 17.60
N GLY A 438 0.26 12.81 18.68
CA GLY A 438 1.42 13.63 19.00
C GLY A 438 2.72 12.83 19.00
N PRO A 439 3.81 13.39 19.57
CA PRO A 439 5.00 12.64 19.93
C PRO A 439 4.69 11.40 20.78
N PRO A 440 5.45 10.30 20.63
CA PRO A 440 5.27 9.11 21.47
C PRO A 440 5.29 9.44 22.96
N LEU A 441 4.27 8.97 23.68
CA LEU A 441 4.16 9.16 25.13
C LEU A 441 4.94 8.10 25.89
N ASN A 442 5.35 8.40 27.12
CA ASN A 442 5.95 7.37 27.98
C ASN A 442 4.94 6.25 28.26
N PRO A 443 5.33 4.97 28.10
CA PRO A 443 4.43 3.85 28.38
C PRO A 443 4.06 3.80 29.86
N THR A 444 2.80 3.51 30.15
CA THR A 444 2.36 3.17 31.51
C THR A 444 2.97 1.84 31.97
N PRO A 445 2.99 1.52 33.28
CA PRO A 445 3.49 0.24 33.77
C PRO A 445 2.83 -0.98 33.12
N MET A 446 1.52 -0.93 32.85
CA MET A 446 0.80 -2.02 32.18
C MET A 446 1.21 -2.17 30.70
N GLN A 447 1.47 -1.06 30.01
CA GLN A 447 1.96 -1.07 28.63
C GLN A 447 3.41 -1.57 28.55
N ALA A 448 4.26 -1.12 29.47
CA ALA A 448 5.65 -1.60 29.57
C ALA A 448 5.71 -3.10 29.90
N ALA A 449 4.74 -3.61 30.65
CA ALA A 449 4.60 -5.03 30.95
C ALA A 449 3.89 -5.85 29.85
N ASN A 450 3.52 -5.22 28.72
CA ASN A 450 2.77 -5.81 27.60
C ASN A 450 1.44 -6.47 28.04
N VAL A 451 0.77 -5.90 29.05
CA VAL A 451 -0.56 -6.32 29.50
C VAL A 451 -1.63 -5.68 28.63
N VAL A 452 -1.47 -4.39 28.32
CA VAL A 452 -2.33 -3.63 27.42
C VAL A 452 -1.50 -2.97 26.31
N PRO A 453 -2.09 -2.65 25.14
CA PRO A 453 -1.35 -2.09 24.03
C PRO A 453 -0.67 -0.75 24.36
N TYR A 454 0.61 -0.63 24.01
CA TYR A 454 1.29 0.66 23.96
C TYR A 454 0.67 1.51 22.83
N LYS A 455 0.30 2.76 23.15
CA LYS A 455 -0.49 3.63 22.25
C LYS A 455 0.37 4.56 21.37
N GLY A 456 1.68 4.58 21.56
CA GLY A 456 2.55 5.50 20.85
C GLY A 456 2.20 6.95 21.17
N GLY A 457 1.86 7.72 20.14
CA GLY A 457 1.47 9.13 20.24
C GLY A 457 -0.04 9.36 20.25
N PHE A 458 -0.86 8.29 20.24
CA PHE A 458 -2.31 8.43 20.35
C PHE A 458 -2.73 8.69 21.78
N ALA A 459 -3.46 9.79 21.98
CA ALA A 459 -4.08 10.13 23.25
C ALA A 459 -5.43 10.83 23.04
N PRO A 460 -6.41 10.60 23.93
CA PRO A 460 -7.61 11.43 23.96
C PRO A 460 -7.25 12.86 24.35
N ASP A 461 -8.03 13.80 23.87
CA ASP A 461 -7.89 15.21 24.23
C ASP A 461 -8.28 15.45 25.70
N PRO A 462 -7.80 16.54 26.33
CA PRO A 462 -8.08 16.82 27.72
C PRO A 462 -9.59 16.81 28.04
N GLY A 463 -9.98 15.93 28.96
CA GLY A 463 -11.39 15.76 29.29
C GLY A 463 -11.72 14.31 29.66
N ALA A 464 -13.02 14.03 29.79
CA ALA A 464 -13.52 12.70 30.10
C ALA A 464 -14.50 12.24 29.03
N ALA A 465 -14.51 10.93 28.77
CA ALA A 465 -15.59 10.26 28.06
C ALA A 465 -16.63 9.74 29.05
N ASN A 466 -17.86 9.56 28.58
CA ASN A 466 -18.95 8.99 29.35
C ASN A 466 -19.10 7.46 29.18
N TYR A 467 -18.02 6.76 28.84
CA TYR A 467 -18.04 5.32 28.67
C TYR A 467 -16.75 4.67 29.17
N ARG A 468 -16.84 3.38 29.48
CA ARG A 468 -15.71 2.51 29.83
C ARG A 468 -16.06 1.05 29.61
N ASP A 469 -15.02 0.22 29.50
CA ASP A 469 -15.16 -1.22 29.53
C ASP A 469 -15.81 -1.67 30.85
N ASN A 470 -16.69 -2.67 30.80
CA ASN A 470 -17.37 -3.27 31.94
C ASN A 470 -16.48 -4.30 32.65
N PHE A 471 -15.17 -4.22 32.47
CA PHE A 471 -14.24 -5.19 33.02
C PHE A 471 -12.87 -4.57 33.29
N THR A 472 -12.09 -5.29 34.08
CA THR A 472 -10.68 -4.99 34.32
C THR A 472 -9.82 -6.16 33.90
N VAL A 473 -8.63 -5.83 33.41
CA VAL A 473 -7.62 -6.80 32.99
C VAL A 473 -6.40 -6.73 33.90
N GLU A 474 -5.84 -7.89 34.20
CA GLU A 474 -4.60 -8.04 34.95
C GLU A 474 -3.59 -8.89 34.16
N ALA A 475 -2.32 -8.83 34.59
CA ALA A 475 -1.28 -9.69 34.02
C ALA A 475 -1.48 -11.13 34.50
N ASP A 476 -1.72 -12.05 33.58
CA ASP A 476 -1.66 -13.48 33.85
C ASP A 476 -0.21 -13.93 33.99
N THR A 477 0.16 -14.38 35.19
CA THR A 477 1.49 -14.91 35.52
C THR A 477 1.52 -16.43 35.65
N SER A 478 0.42 -17.12 35.36
CA SER A 478 0.24 -18.55 35.70
C SER A 478 0.80 -19.54 34.66
N GLY A 479 1.29 -19.07 33.51
CA GLY A 479 2.07 -19.89 32.57
C GLY A 479 2.36 -19.22 31.23
N GLY A 480 3.64 -19.03 30.90
CA GLY A 480 4.09 -18.49 29.60
C GLY A 480 4.18 -16.95 29.53
N PRO A 481 4.21 -16.35 28.31
CA PRO A 481 4.26 -14.90 28.14
C PRO A 481 3.08 -14.22 28.88
N ARG A 482 3.31 -13.08 29.52
CA ARG A 482 2.26 -12.32 30.23
C ARG A 482 1.11 -12.02 29.27
N ARG A 483 -0.11 -12.44 29.62
CA ARG A 483 -1.35 -12.19 28.87
C ARG A 483 -2.32 -11.38 29.71
N SER A 484 -3.26 -10.69 29.09
CA SER A 484 -4.39 -10.09 29.81
C SER A 484 -5.37 -11.17 30.26
N ARG A 485 -5.69 -11.20 31.55
CA ARG A 485 -6.74 -12.03 32.14
C ARG A 485 -7.85 -11.16 32.70
N LEU A 486 -9.09 -11.52 32.39
CA LEU A 486 -10.29 -10.93 32.99
C LEU A 486 -10.31 -11.23 34.49
N ILE A 487 -10.57 -10.20 35.30
CA ILE A 487 -10.69 -10.33 36.75
C ILE A 487 -12.15 -10.58 37.15
N ALA A 488 -13.03 -9.67 36.78
CA ALA A 488 -14.47 -9.71 37.02
C ALA A 488 -15.16 -8.61 36.18
N PRO A 489 -16.48 -8.70 35.95
CA PRO A 489 -17.26 -7.54 35.53
C PRO A 489 -17.17 -6.42 36.56
N LEU A 490 -17.18 -5.16 36.11
CA LEU A 490 -17.27 -4.01 37.00
C LEU A 490 -18.69 -3.81 37.52
N ARG A 491 -19.69 -4.09 36.67
CA ARG A 491 -21.11 -3.95 36.98
C ARG A 491 -21.91 -5.13 36.47
N LEU A 492 -22.97 -5.43 37.19
CA LEU A 492 -23.94 -6.48 36.92
C LEU A 492 -25.32 -5.86 36.67
N PRO A 493 -26.18 -6.51 35.86
CA PRO A 493 -27.53 -6.01 35.62
C PRO A 493 -28.36 -6.00 36.91
N LYS A 494 -29.18 -4.96 37.13
CA LYS A 494 -30.19 -4.95 38.21
C LYS A 494 -31.25 -6.02 37.98
N ALA A 495 -31.66 -6.16 36.72
CA ALA A 495 -32.58 -7.17 36.25
C ALA A 495 -32.03 -7.75 34.94
N VAL A 496 -31.70 -9.05 34.96
CA VAL A 496 -31.14 -9.75 33.80
C VAL A 496 -32.10 -9.66 32.61
N ALA A 497 -33.39 -9.88 32.84
CA ALA A 497 -34.42 -9.81 31.80
C ALA A 497 -34.47 -8.46 31.09
N ASP A 498 -34.35 -7.35 31.82
CA ASP A 498 -34.39 -6.00 31.23
C ASP A 498 -33.14 -5.72 30.39
N THR A 499 -31.98 -6.18 30.84
CA THR A 499 -30.72 -6.05 30.09
C THR A 499 -30.73 -6.93 28.84
N THR A 500 -31.24 -8.17 28.95
CA THR A 500 -31.45 -9.07 27.81
C THR A 500 -32.42 -8.45 26.80
N ALA A 501 -33.56 -7.93 27.25
CA ALA A 501 -34.53 -7.27 26.39
C ALA A 501 -33.95 -6.02 25.69
N ALA A 502 -33.12 -5.24 26.39
CA ALA A 502 -32.45 -4.08 25.81
C ALA A 502 -31.42 -4.44 24.72
N MET A 503 -30.78 -5.61 24.81
CA MET A 503 -29.86 -6.10 23.77
C MET A 503 -30.59 -6.68 22.55
N GLY A 504 -31.91 -6.85 22.60
CA GLY A 504 -32.71 -7.44 21.54
C GLY A 504 -32.47 -8.94 21.39
N ASP A 505 -32.61 -9.45 20.17
CA ASP A 505 -32.28 -10.85 19.87
C ASP A 505 -30.76 -11.07 19.98
N ILE A 506 -30.35 -11.87 20.97
CA ILE A 506 -28.94 -12.17 21.22
C ILE A 506 -28.49 -13.32 20.33
N ASP A 507 -27.78 -12.97 19.27
CA ASP A 507 -26.94 -13.89 18.50
C ASP A 507 -25.48 -13.53 18.74
N LEU A 508 -24.64 -14.50 19.11
CA LEU A 508 -23.22 -14.28 19.39
C LEU A 508 -22.33 -14.52 18.16
N ASP A 509 -22.88 -14.84 16.99
CA ASP A 509 -22.09 -14.81 15.76
C ASP A 509 -21.63 -13.36 15.48
N PRO A 510 -20.31 -13.10 15.38
CA PRO A 510 -19.81 -11.76 15.09
C PRO A 510 -20.24 -11.22 13.72
N ASN A 511 -20.57 -12.10 12.76
CA ASN A 511 -20.97 -11.69 11.41
C ASN A 511 -22.48 -11.45 11.27
N HIS A 512 -23.25 -11.57 12.36
CA HIS A 512 -24.67 -11.25 12.40
C HIS A 512 -24.87 -9.92 13.12
N GLY A 513 -25.40 -8.92 12.41
CA GLY A 513 -25.66 -7.59 12.98
C GLY A 513 -26.80 -7.57 14.00
N GLU A 514 -26.76 -6.60 14.90
CA GLU A 514 -27.77 -6.44 15.95
C GLU A 514 -29.07 -5.79 15.44
N SER A 515 -30.20 -6.27 15.98
CA SER A 515 -31.54 -5.73 15.70
C SER A 515 -31.69 -4.22 15.91
N ASP A 516 -32.59 -3.61 15.15
CA ASP A 516 -32.92 -2.19 15.28
C ASP A 516 -33.35 -1.84 16.72
N GLY A 517 -32.77 -0.78 17.27
CA GLY A 517 -33.01 -0.37 18.66
C GLY A 517 -32.25 -1.16 19.73
N ALA A 518 -31.56 -2.25 19.36
CA ALA A 518 -30.71 -2.98 20.30
C ALA A 518 -29.62 -2.10 20.89
N ARG A 519 -29.38 -2.31 22.19
CA ARG A 519 -28.47 -1.55 23.03
C ARG A 519 -27.47 -2.47 23.72
N TRP A 520 -26.24 -2.50 23.22
CA TRP A 520 -25.15 -3.34 23.74
C TRP A 520 -24.25 -2.62 24.73
N PHE A 521 -24.87 -1.88 25.65
CA PHE A 521 -24.20 -1.24 26.79
C PHE A 521 -25.15 -1.18 27.99
N MET A 522 -24.58 -1.16 29.20
CA MET A 522 -25.35 -0.87 30.43
C MET A 522 -25.15 0.58 30.87
N THR A 523 -26.15 1.15 31.54
CA THR A 523 -26.01 2.45 32.22
C THR A 523 -25.87 2.26 33.72
N GLU A 524 -25.48 3.29 34.47
CA GLU A 524 -25.55 3.26 35.94
C GLU A 524 -26.97 3.07 36.48
N GLN A 525 -28.00 3.47 35.70
CA GLN A 525 -29.40 3.32 36.09
C GLN A 525 -29.86 1.87 35.98
N ASP A 526 -29.35 1.11 35.01
CA ASP A 526 -29.79 -0.27 34.73
C ASP A 526 -28.92 -1.33 35.43
N SER A 527 -27.81 -0.92 36.04
CA SER A 527 -26.80 -1.81 36.59
C SER A 527 -26.39 -1.44 38.02
N VAL A 528 -25.74 -2.37 38.69
CA VAL A 528 -25.20 -2.23 40.06
C VAL A 528 -23.73 -2.65 40.07
N PRO A 529 -22.90 -2.10 40.98
CA PRO A 529 -21.53 -2.57 41.15
C PRO A 529 -21.49 -4.08 41.38
N TYR A 530 -20.47 -4.73 40.85
CA TYR A 530 -20.26 -6.16 41.05
C TYR A 530 -20.24 -6.52 42.54
N SER A 531 -20.93 -7.61 42.89
CA SER A 531 -20.79 -8.27 44.19
C SER A 531 -21.05 -9.76 44.02
N THR A 532 -20.36 -10.59 44.80
CA THR A 532 -20.51 -12.05 44.78
C THR A 532 -21.94 -12.50 45.07
N ALA A 533 -22.67 -11.76 45.92
CA ALA A 533 -24.05 -12.06 46.27
C ALA A 533 -25.04 -11.82 45.11
N ILE A 534 -24.81 -10.80 44.28
CA ILE A 534 -25.60 -10.53 43.08
C ILE A 534 -25.20 -11.48 41.98
N ASP A 535 -23.89 -11.66 41.77
CA ASP A 535 -23.36 -12.58 40.79
C ASP A 535 -23.93 -14.00 40.98
N ALA A 536 -23.91 -14.55 42.21
CA ALA A 536 -24.44 -15.89 42.50
C ALA A 536 -25.91 -16.11 42.08
N ARG A 537 -26.69 -15.04 41.87
CA ARG A 537 -28.10 -15.11 41.43
C ARG A 537 -28.25 -15.03 39.91
N ILE A 538 -27.21 -14.63 39.19
CA ILE A 538 -27.22 -14.53 37.73
C ILE A 538 -27.04 -15.94 37.14
N PRO A 539 -27.96 -16.41 36.28
CA PRO A 539 -27.86 -17.73 35.66
C PRO A 539 -26.63 -17.90 34.77
N ILE A 540 -26.09 -19.12 34.74
CA ILE A 540 -25.12 -19.54 33.71
C ILE A 540 -25.77 -19.39 32.32
N GLY A 541 -24.99 -18.96 31.34
CA GLY A 541 -25.43 -18.60 29.99
C GLY A 541 -25.87 -17.15 29.84
N THR A 542 -25.93 -16.36 30.93
CA THR A 542 -26.26 -14.93 30.84
C THR A 542 -25.16 -14.20 30.08
N VAL A 543 -25.56 -13.43 29.06
CA VAL A 543 -24.69 -12.47 28.36
C VAL A 543 -24.94 -11.09 28.93
N ILE A 544 -23.89 -10.31 29.15
CA ILE A 544 -23.98 -8.89 29.50
C ILE A 544 -23.07 -8.06 28.59
N PRO A 545 -23.41 -6.78 28.37
CA PRO A 545 -22.55 -5.86 27.63
C PRO A 545 -21.14 -5.70 28.20
N GLY A 546 -20.16 -5.57 27.31
CA GLY A 546 -18.79 -5.21 27.63
C GLY A 546 -18.56 -3.72 27.86
N VAL A 547 -19.59 -2.87 27.67
CA VAL A 547 -19.50 -1.41 27.80
C VAL A 547 -20.48 -0.91 28.87
N ILE A 548 -20.02 0.04 29.68
CA ILE A 548 -20.84 0.86 30.56
C ILE A 548 -20.84 2.30 30.01
N LEU A 549 -22.02 2.88 29.81
CA LEU A 549 -22.17 4.32 29.65
C LEU A 549 -22.44 4.96 31.02
N ASN A 550 -21.54 5.82 31.46
CA ASN A 550 -21.67 6.52 32.73
C ASN A 550 -20.89 7.85 32.77
N GLY A 551 -21.42 8.81 33.53
CA GLY A 551 -20.83 10.15 33.64
C GLY A 551 -21.15 11.05 32.44
N GLU A 552 -20.36 12.10 32.29
CA GLU A 552 -20.54 13.13 31.25
C GLU A 552 -19.30 13.25 30.38
N PHE A 553 -19.52 13.41 29.08
CA PHE A 553 -18.47 13.81 28.17
C PHE A 553 -18.14 15.28 28.44
N SER A 554 -16.86 15.61 28.59
CA SER A 554 -16.45 16.95 29.00
C SER A 554 -15.07 17.34 28.50
N GLY A 555 -14.77 18.64 28.58
CA GLY A 555 -13.51 19.23 28.15
C GLY A 555 -13.38 19.32 26.64
N ASP A 556 -12.14 19.43 26.20
CA ASP A 556 -11.72 19.46 24.79
C ASP A 556 -12.20 18.20 24.06
N ARG A 557 -12.13 17.06 24.75
CA ARG A 557 -12.64 15.78 24.26
C ARG A 557 -14.09 15.85 23.77
N ALA A 558 -14.90 16.77 24.31
CA ALA A 558 -16.31 16.94 24.05
C ALA A 558 -16.63 17.97 22.95
N ASP A 559 -15.70 18.26 22.02
CA ASP A 559 -15.97 19.23 20.95
C ASP A 559 -16.73 18.65 19.75
N ILE A 560 -16.89 17.32 19.70
CA ILE A 560 -17.46 16.62 18.54
C ILE A 560 -18.75 15.88 18.91
N ARG A 561 -19.85 16.35 18.33
CA ARG A 561 -21.14 15.66 18.39
C ARG A 561 -21.30 14.76 17.19
N ALA A 562 -21.85 13.57 17.42
CA ALA A 562 -22.13 12.65 16.34
C ALA A 562 -23.36 11.79 16.63
N THR A 563 -24.07 11.40 15.58
CA THR A 563 -25.14 10.42 15.66
C THR A 563 -25.13 9.61 14.37
N ALA A 564 -25.41 8.31 14.50
CA ALA A 564 -25.38 7.42 13.35
C ALA A 564 -26.62 6.55 13.30
N ARG A 565 -26.99 6.19 12.08
CA ARG A 565 -28.04 5.23 11.79
C ARG A 565 -27.49 4.17 10.84
N TRP A 566 -27.75 2.92 11.14
CA TRP A 566 -27.53 1.83 10.19
C TRP A 566 -28.84 1.47 9.53
N ALA A 567 -28.85 1.32 8.21
CA ALA A 567 -29.99 0.84 7.45
C ALA A 567 -29.53 0.23 6.12
N SER A 568 -30.10 -0.93 5.76
CA SER A 568 -29.86 -1.57 4.46
C SER A 568 -28.37 -1.77 4.12
N GLY A 569 -27.58 -2.26 5.09
CA GLY A 569 -26.16 -2.54 4.90
C GLY A 569 -25.27 -1.30 4.77
N HIS A 570 -25.74 -0.16 5.29
CA HIS A 570 -24.99 1.08 5.30
C HIS A 570 -25.10 1.78 6.64
N TRP A 571 -23.99 2.31 7.12
CA TRP A 571 -23.99 3.34 8.15
C TRP A 571 -24.12 4.73 7.51
N ALA A 572 -24.91 5.58 8.15
CA ALA A 572 -24.96 7.02 7.92
C ALA A 572 -24.61 7.73 9.24
N LEU A 573 -23.47 8.41 9.26
CA LEU A 573 -22.91 9.10 10.42
C LEU A 573 -22.91 10.60 10.16
N GLU A 574 -23.67 11.33 10.96
CA GLU A 574 -23.66 12.79 10.99
C GLU A 574 -22.77 13.28 12.12
N VAL A 575 -21.89 14.23 11.80
CA VAL A 575 -20.90 14.79 12.73
C VAL A 575 -20.99 16.30 12.71
N LYS A 576 -20.94 16.92 13.89
CA LYS A 576 -20.87 18.38 14.08
C LYS A 576 -19.67 18.73 14.96
N ARG A 577 -18.86 19.66 14.47
CA ARG A 577 -17.75 20.29 15.20
C ARG A 577 -17.68 21.77 14.85
N ARG A 578 -17.17 22.61 15.75
CA ARG A 578 -16.79 23.99 15.38
C ARG A 578 -15.78 23.98 14.23
N LEU A 579 -15.83 25.01 13.38
CA LEU A 579 -14.80 25.20 12.35
C LEU A 579 -13.42 25.42 12.98
N ASP A 580 -13.37 26.09 14.12
CA ASP A 580 -12.18 26.28 14.94
C ASP A 580 -12.57 26.10 16.41
N THR A 581 -11.99 25.09 17.06
CA THR A 581 -12.18 24.80 18.49
C THR A 581 -11.23 25.60 19.36
N THR A 582 -10.19 26.21 18.78
CA THR A 582 -9.07 26.89 19.45
C THR A 582 -8.20 25.98 20.32
N SER A 583 -8.45 24.66 20.30
CA SER A 583 -7.58 23.70 20.98
C SER A 583 -6.23 23.56 20.27
N GLN A 584 -5.19 23.27 21.04
CA GLN A 584 -3.83 23.05 20.52
C GLN A 584 -3.64 21.65 19.92
N PHE A 585 -4.53 20.71 20.25
CA PHE A 585 -4.51 19.34 19.75
C PHE A 585 -5.25 19.20 18.41
N ASP A 586 -6.05 20.22 18.12
CA ASP A 586 -7.01 20.27 17.05
C ASP A 586 -6.53 20.99 15.80
N VAL A 587 -7.07 20.58 14.65
CA VAL A 587 -6.83 21.26 13.38
C VAL A 587 -8.08 22.06 12.99
N PRO A 588 -7.99 23.39 12.80
CA PRO A 588 -9.10 24.18 12.29
C PRO A 588 -9.55 23.70 10.92
N ILE A 589 -10.84 23.51 10.70
CA ILE A 589 -11.43 23.12 9.41
C ILE A 589 -11.44 24.34 8.49
N LYS A 590 -10.46 24.41 7.59
CA LYS A 590 -10.30 25.48 6.61
C LYS A 590 -9.70 24.98 5.31
N THR A 591 -9.80 25.80 4.27
CA THR A 591 -9.20 25.52 2.96
C THR A 591 -7.71 25.17 3.08
N GLY A 592 -7.33 24.07 2.44
CA GLY A 592 -5.95 23.56 2.42
C GLY A 592 -5.61 22.56 3.52
N VAL A 593 -6.53 22.28 4.45
CA VAL A 593 -6.38 21.16 5.40
C VAL A 593 -6.61 19.83 4.70
N PHE A 594 -5.92 18.79 5.14
CA PHE A 594 -6.05 17.45 4.62
C PHE A 594 -6.82 16.56 5.58
N MET A 595 -7.74 15.78 5.01
CA MET A 595 -8.58 14.82 5.69
C MET A 595 -8.25 13.39 5.22
N ARG A 596 -8.36 12.45 6.14
CA ARG A 596 -8.35 11.00 5.88
C ARG A 596 -9.50 10.38 6.63
N VAL A 597 -10.04 9.30 6.08
CA VAL A 597 -11.17 8.57 6.66
C VAL A 597 -10.91 7.07 6.67
N ALA A 598 -11.44 6.40 7.69
CA ALA A 598 -11.27 4.97 7.87
C ALA A 598 -12.51 4.36 8.54
N ALA A 599 -13.02 3.27 7.96
CA ALA A 599 -14.11 2.48 8.53
C ALA A 599 -13.56 1.19 9.16
N PHE A 600 -14.19 0.73 10.24
CA PHE A 600 -13.88 -0.50 10.94
C PHE A 600 -15.15 -1.34 11.02
N ASP A 601 -15.07 -2.57 10.53
CA ASP A 601 -16.12 -3.59 10.63
C ASP A 601 -15.72 -4.56 11.76
N HIS A 602 -16.44 -4.45 12.87
CA HIS A 602 -16.27 -5.21 14.13
C HIS A 602 -14.82 -5.55 14.54
N SER A 603 -13.88 -4.62 14.33
CA SER A 603 -12.45 -4.82 14.58
C SER A 603 -11.82 -3.69 15.39
N GLN A 604 -10.86 -4.04 16.24
CA GLN A 604 -10.18 -3.10 17.14
C GLN A 604 -9.30 -2.11 16.38
N ILE A 605 -8.46 -2.61 15.47
CA ILE A 605 -7.44 -1.82 14.77
C ILE A 605 -7.41 -2.05 13.25
N ARG A 606 -8.19 -3.00 12.71
CA ARG A 606 -8.14 -3.39 11.28
C ARG A 606 -9.07 -2.53 10.42
N HIS A 607 -8.85 -1.23 10.45
CA HIS A 607 -9.60 -0.30 9.62
C HIS A 607 -9.17 -0.30 8.16
N THR A 608 -10.10 0.13 7.30
CA THR A 608 -9.79 0.44 5.91
C THR A 608 -8.87 1.66 5.80
N ARG A 609 -8.17 1.79 4.68
CA ARG A 609 -7.25 2.91 4.42
C ARG A 609 -7.25 3.31 2.95
N HIS A 610 -6.75 4.52 2.69
CA HIS A 610 -6.49 5.05 1.35
C HIS A 610 -5.18 5.84 1.33
N VAL A 611 -4.49 5.84 0.19
CA VAL A 611 -3.13 6.39 0.09
C VAL A 611 -3.16 7.92 0.04
N ARG A 612 -3.95 8.48 -0.86
CA ARG A 612 -3.98 9.92 -1.13
C ARG A 612 -4.82 10.67 -0.10
N PRO A 613 -4.38 11.84 0.38
CA PRO A 613 -5.18 12.66 1.27
C PRO A 613 -6.34 13.32 0.51
N ILE A 614 -7.38 13.71 1.22
CA ILE A 614 -8.50 14.50 0.70
C ILE A 614 -8.27 15.94 1.13
N ARG A 615 -8.18 16.90 0.20
CA ARG A 615 -8.04 18.32 0.54
C ARG A 615 -9.41 18.92 0.85
N ILE A 616 -9.52 19.63 1.96
CA ILE A 616 -10.71 20.38 2.33
C ILE A 616 -10.67 21.74 1.62
N GLU A 617 -11.79 22.11 1.01
CA GLU A 617 -12.07 23.44 0.46
C GLU A 617 -13.32 23.98 1.17
N VAL A 618 -13.21 25.12 1.87
CA VAL A 618 -14.34 25.74 2.60
C VAL A 618 -14.79 26.99 1.84
N GLU A 619 -16.10 27.16 1.68
CA GLU A 619 -16.73 28.28 0.96
C GLU A 619 -16.83 29.60 1.76
#